data_AF-A0AAE5HWI3-F1
#
_entry.id   AF-A0AAE5HWI3-F1
#
_cell.length_a   1.000
_cell.length_b   1.000
_cell.length_c   1.000
_cell.angle_alpha   90.00
_cell.angle_beta   90.00
_cell.angle_gamma   90.00
#
_symmetry.space_group_name_H-M   'P 1'
#
loop_
_entity.id
_entity.type
_entity.pdbx_description
1 polymer ?
#
loop_
_entity_poly.entity_id
_entity_poly.type
_entity_poly.pdbx_seq_one_letter_code
_entity_poly.pdbx_strand_id
1 'polypeptide(L)' 'MKFNDWLIKVKYDGEHEVLTNENTLVIIDQDDDVALYVRDNGGVLKVNKINYNSDFYIDADNKVLELEIHNTVYDEL' A
#
# COMPACT_ATOMS: atom_id res chain seq x y z
N MET A 1 1.10 1.60 -9.67
CA MET A 1 2.55 1.82 -9.93
C MET A 1 3.31 0.50 -9.93
N LYS A 2 4.58 0.46 -10.36
CA LYS A 2 5.43 -0.75 -10.29
C LYS A 2 6.45 -0.62 -9.15
N PHE A 3 6.62 -1.67 -8.36
CA PHE A 3 7.65 -1.80 -7.33
C PHE A 3 8.34 -3.15 -7.49
N ASN A 4 9.58 -3.14 -7.98
CA ASN A 4 10.27 -4.34 -8.48
C ASN A 4 9.37 -5.08 -9.48
N ASP A 5 9.18 -6.39 -9.33
CA ASP A 5 8.32 -7.18 -10.23
C ASP A 5 6.82 -7.07 -9.92
N TRP A 6 6.44 -6.29 -8.92
CA TRP A 6 5.07 -6.21 -8.43
C TRP A 6 4.33 -4.99 -8.97
N LEU A 7 3.10 -5.21 -9.42
CA LEU A 7 2.15 -4.14 -9.69
C LEU A 7 1.46 -3.76 -8.38
N ILE A 8 1.63 -2.51 -7.97
CA ILE A 8 1.00 -1.95 -6.77
C ILE A 8 -0.21 -1.11 -7.21
N LYS A 9 -1.37 -1.43 -6.67
CA LYS A 9 -2.62 -0.67 -6.86
C LYS A 9 -3.02 -0.06 -5.54
N VAL A 10 -3.44 1.20 -5.57
CA VAL A 10 -3.97 1.90 -4.40
C VAL A 10 -5.38 2.33 -4.74
N LYS A 11 -6.35 1.85 -3.97
CA LYS A 11 -7.74 2.28 -4.00
C LYS A 11 -7.96 3.18 -2.80
N TYR A 12 -8.09 4.46 -3.05
CA TYR A 12 -8.30 5.46 -2.02
C TYR A 12 -8.94 6.69 -2.64
N ASP A 13 -9.97 7.22 -2.00
CA ASP A 13 -10.66 8.43 -2.45
C ASP A 13 -9.94 9.71 -2.00
N GLY A 14 -9.07 9.61 -0.99
CA GLY A 14 -8.22 10.69 -0.50
C GLY A 14 -6.89 10.84 -1.26
N GLU A 15 -6.15 11.89 -0.91
CA GLU A 15 -4.78 12.06 -1.40
C GLU A 15 -3.82 11.09 -0.72
N HIS A 16 -2.80 10.62 -1.43
CA HIS A 16 -1.77 9.79 -0.85
C HIS A 16 -0.41 10.08 -1.47
N GLU A 17 0.63 9.88 -0.67
CA GLU A 17 2.02 9.91 -1.11
C GLU A 17 2.56 8.48 -1.22
N VAL A 18 3.43 8.26 -2.22
CA VAL A 18 4.21 7.03 -2.33
C VAL A 18 5.69 7.35 -2.23
N LEU A 19 6.31 6.85 -1.16
CA LEU A 19 7.75 6.89 -0.96
C LEU A 19 8.36 5.55 -1.35
N THR A 20 9.31 5.55 -2.28
CA THR A 20 9.94 4.33 -2.77
C THR A 20 11.45 4.47 -2.91
N ASN A 21 12.17 3.38 -2.62
CA ASN A 21 13.56 3.17 -3.01
C ASN A 21 13.72 1.75 -3.58
N GLU A 22 14.96 1.27 -3.74
CA GLU A 22 15.25 -0.05 -4.34
C GLU A 22 14.53 -1.22 -3.63
N ASN A 23 14.41 -1.17 -2.31
CA ASN A 23 13.96 -2.31 -1.50
C ASN A 23 12.74 -2.00 -0.62
N THR A 24 12.27 -0.76 -0.59
CA THR A 24 11.21 -0.32 0.32
C THR A 24 10.17 0.50 -0.44
N LEU A 25 8.91 0.23 -0.13
CA LEU A 25 7.76 1.03 -0.55
C LEU A 25 6.94 1.39 0.70
N VAL A 26 6.60 2.66 0.81
CA VAL A 26 5.71 3.19 1.85
C VAL A 26 4.62 4.00 1.17
N ILE A 27 3.37 3.76 1.56
CA ILE A 27 2.22 4.57 1.18
C ILE A 27 1.77 5.32 2.43
N ILE A 28 1.65 6.63 2.30
CA ILE A 28 1.20 7.55 3.34
C ILE A 28 -0.12 8.16 2.88
N ASP A 29 -1.13 8.13 3.74
CA ASP A 29 -2.43 8.74 3.43
C ASP A 29 -2.41 10.26 3.67
N GLN A 30 -3.55 10.92 3.43
CA GLN A 30 -3.68 12.38 3.51
C GLN A 30 -3.49 12.95 4.93
N ASP A 31 -3.57 12.11 5.96
CA ASP A 31 -3.43 12.50 7.37
C ASP A 31 -2.01 12.21 7.90
N ASP A 32 -1.05 12.00 7.00
CA ASP A 32 0.34 11.62 7.25
C ASP A 32 0.50 10.24 7.94
N ASP A 33 -0.52 9.38 7.89
CA ASP A 33 -0.49 8.04 8.46
C ASP A 33 0.09 7.02 7.47
N VAL A 34 0.94 6.11 7.97
CA VAL A 34 1.51 5.02 7.15
C VAL A 34 0.44 3.95 6.89
N ALA A 35 -0.22 4.07 5.73
CA ALA A 35 -1.20 3.13 5.22
C ALA A 35 -0.60 1.75 4.92
N LEU A 36 0.59 1.71 4.31
CA LEU A 36 1.29 0.47 3.98
C LEU A 36 2.80 0.66 4.03
N TYR A 37 3.51 -0.30 4.60
CA TYR A 37 4.97 -0.42 4.51
C TYR A 37 5.33 -1.82 4.02
N VAL A 38 6.02 -1.90 2.87
CA VAL A 38 6.50 -3.15 2.27
C VAL A 38 7.99 -3.10 2.00
N ARG A 39 8.66 -4.24 2.16
CA ARG A 39 10.02 -4.46 1.65
C ARG A 39 10.06 -5.59 0.65
N ASP A 40 10.89 -5.47 -0.38
CA ASP A 40 11.29 -6.61 -1.18
C ASP A 40 12.41 -7.38 -0.47
N ASN A 41 12.29 -8.70 -0.44
CA ASN A 41 13.30 -9.60 0.09
C ASN A 41 13.52 -10.76 -0.88
N GLY A 42 14.21 -10.47 -1.99
CA GLY A 42 14.52 -11.46 -3.01
C GLY A 42 13.28 -11.85 -3.83
N GLY A 43 12.48 -10.86 -4.24
CA GLY A 43 11.26 -11.07 -5.02
C GLY A 43 10.02 -11.41 -4.19
N VAL A 44 10.17 -11.60 -2.87
CA VAL A 44 9.07 -11.78 -1.93
C VAL A 44 8.78 -10.46 -1.24
N LEU A 45 7.53 -9.97 -1.35
CA LEU A 45 7.07 -8.80 -0.60
C LEU A 45 6.85 -9.17 0.87
N LYS A 46 7.58 -8.52 1.76
CA LYS A 46 7.36 -8.53 3.20
C LYS A 46 6.54 -7.30 3.59
N VAL A 47 5.29 -7.51 3.99
CA VAL A 47 4.46 -6.46 4.59
C VAL A 47 4.90 -6.25 6.04
N ASN A 48 5.37 -5.05 6.37
CA ASN A 48 5.81 -4.70 7.73
C ASN A 48 4.70 -4.03 8.55
N LYS A 49 3.86 -3.23 7.90
CA LYS A 49 2.76 -2.50 8.53
C LYS A 49 1.65 -2.31 7.52
N ILE A 50 0.42 -2.41 8.01
CA ILE A 50 -0.80 -1.92 7.38
C ILE A 50 -1.56 -1.08 8.41
N ASN A 51 -2.20 -0.01 7.97
CA ASN A 51 -3.08 0.79 8.84
C ASN A 51 -4.34 -0.04 9.21
N TYR A 52 -4.94 0.25 10.36
CA TYR A 52 -6.07 -0.51 10.90
C TYR A 52 -7.31 -0.43 10.01
N ASN A 53 -7.52 0.71 9.34
CA ASN A 53 -8.61 0.92 8.41
C ASN A 53 -8.18 0.61 6.97
N SER A 54 -7.37 -0.42 6.73
CA SER A 54 -6.95 -0.75 5.38
C SER A 54 -6.96 -2.25 5.15
N ASP A 55 -7.38 -2.62 3.94
CA ASP A 55 -7.29 -3.98 3.44
C ASP A 55 -6.17 -4.09 2.41
N PHE A 56 -5.60 -5.27 2.29
CA PHE A 56 -4.70 -5.56 1.18
C PHE A 56 -4.99 -6.93 0.59
N TYR A 57 -4.83 -7.01 -0.72
CA TYR A 57 -5.06 -8.20 -1.51
C TYR A 57 -3.79 -8.55 -2.28
N ILE A 58 -3.44 -9.84 -2.27
CA ILE A 58 -2.27 -10.35 -2.98
C ILE A 58 -2.74 -11.33 -4.05
N ASP A 59 -2.41 -11.02 -5.29
CA ASP A 59 -2.44 -11.95 -6.42
C ASP A 59 -1.00 -12.35 -6.72
N ALA A 60 -0.59 -13.51 -6.19
CA ALA A 60 0.78 -13.99 -6.32
C ALA A 60 1.10 -14.46 -7.76
N ASP A 61 0.11 -14.95 -8.50
CA ASP A 61 0.29 -15.47 -9.85
C ASP A 61 0.61 -14.33 -10.83
N ASN A 62 -0.08 -13.20 -10.68
CA ASN A 62 0.13 -12.00 -11.50
C ASN A 62 1.06 -10.96 -10.85
N LYS A 63 1.61 -11.26 -9.66
CA LYS A 63 2.42 -10.33 -8.84
C LYS A 63 1.74 -8.97 -8.65
N VAL A 64 0.49 -8.97 -8.22
CA VAL A 64 -0.26 -7.74 -7.88
C VAL A 64 -0.45 -7.65 -6.37
N LEU A 65 -0.13 -6.49 -5.81
CA LEU A 65 -0.53 -6.09 -4.46
C LEU A 65 -1.50 -4.92 -4.60
N GLU A 66 -2.71 -5.09 -4.10
CA GLU A 66 -3.72 -4.03 -4.05
C GLU A 66 -3.91 -3.61 -2.59
N LEU A 67 -3.78 -2.31 -2.32
CA LEU A 67 -4.10 -1.68 -1.06
C LEU A 67 -5.40 -0.92 -1.21
N GLU A 68 -6.32 -1.11 -0.27
CA GLU A 68 -7.56 -0.34 -0.15
C GLU A 68 -7.54 0.37 1.20
N ILE A 69 -7.56 1.70 1.18
CA ILE A 69 -7.52 2.54 2.38
C ILE A 69 -8.93 3.05 2.65
N HIS A 70 -9.44 2.79 3.86
CA HIS A 70 -10.77 3.20 4.30
C HIS A 70 -10.66 4.38 5.26
N ASN A 71 -11.26 5.52 4.91
CA ASN A 71 -11.38 6.64 5.83
C ASN A 71 -12.68 6.53 6.63
N THR A 72 -12.65 5.77 7.72
CA THR A 72 -13.82 5.57 8.60
C THR A 72 -14.42 6.86 9.16
N VAL A 73 -13.69 7.98 9.12
CA VAL A 73 -14.12 9.28 9.65
C VAL A 73 -14.66 10.23 8.57
N TYR A 74 -14.34 10.03 7.29
CA TYR A 74 -14.78 10.94 6.21
C TYR A 74 -15.98 10.42 5.41
N ASP A 75 -16.28 9.13 5.45
CA ASP A 75 -17.45 8.56 4.75
C ASP A 75 -18.81 8.93 5.38
N GLU A 76 -18.83 9.57 6.57
CA GLU A 76 -20.05 9.95 7.29
C GLU A 76 -20.29 11.47 7.44
N LEU A 77 -19.55 12.35 6.74
CA LEU A 77 -19.77 13.82 6.80
C LEU A 77 -20.28 14.43 5.49
#